data_AF-A0A3B9ZMP3-F1
#
_entry.id   AF-A0A3B9ZMP3-F1
#
_cell.length_a   1.000
_cell.length_b   1.000
_cell.length_c   1.000
_cell.angle_alpha   90.00
_cell.angle_beta   90.00
_cell.angle_gamma   90.00
#
_symmetry.space_group_name_H-M   'P 1'
#
loop_
_entity.id
_entity.type
_entity.pdbx_description
1 polymer ?
#
loop_
_entity_poly.entity_id
_entity_poly.type
_entity_poly.pdbx_seq_one_letter_code
_entity_poly.pdbx_strand_id
1 'polypeptide(L)'
;MTNYFNNQNLLEIVWKWKKHLIIVGILAILLSAFFSSALFIKPKYKSTARIYPSKNIYVFSEESQSEQILEIISALDIKLRVIDAFNLSEVYKISKQEPQYLTYMLTEFNDNVKFKKTEFETIEIQVLDTDPKRACAMCDSIVTFLDDKVRSLHRLKYEEVVRIARKDYAVLSHQVDSVEAKLDFIRKEYGIVDYNAQAKEITKGMVKVLSDQKKGTTGGKEIEKWMENFKEKGGEFALLDQQQKLLVVQRSELKKLLDAAISDATKKIIYGLKVESPVPADKKAYPARMFIVLISTLAALFVALLAILVIENKRNA
;
A
#
# COMPACT_ATOMS: atom_id res chain seq x y z
N MET A 1 5.65 -66.87 11.87
CA MET A 1 5.12 -65.50 11.74
C MET A 1 3.99 -65.55 10.72
N THR A 2 2.77 -65.73 11.18
CA THR A 2 1.59 -65.84 10.32
C THR A 2 1.26 -64.47 9.72
N ASN A 3 1.14 -64.42 8.40
CA ASN A 3 0.75 -63.25 7.61
C ASN A 3 -0.70 -62.84 7.95
N TYR A 4 -0.92 -62.16 9.07
CA TYR A 4 -2.23 -61.62 9.46
C TYR A 4 -2.65 -60.38 8.64
N PHE A 5 -1.74 -59.86 7.82
CA PHE A 5 -2.04 -58.88 6.79
C PHE A 5 -2.47 -59.50 5.44
N ASN A 6 -2.95 -60.74 5.44
CA ASN A 6 -3.59 -61.29 4.26
C ASN A 6 -4.99 -60.67 4.12
N ASN A 7 -5.26 -59.96 3.01
CA ASN A 7 -6.51 -59.20 2.79
C ASN A 7 -7.80 -60.03 3.04
N GLN A 8 -7.74 -61.35 2.86
CA GLN A 8 -8.86 -62.27 3.11
C GLN A 8 -9.21 -62.36 4.60
N ASN A 9 -8.23 -62.44 5.50
CA ASN A 9 -8.46 -62.53 6.94
C ASN A 9 -9.01 -61.22 7.53
N LEU A 10 -8.61 -60.07 6.98
CA LEU A 10 -9.14 -58.77 7.39
C LEU A 10 -10.64 -58.63 7.09
N LEU A 11 -11.06 -59.06 5.90
CA LEU A 11 -12.48 -59.03 5.51
C LEU A 11 -13.34 -59.94 6.40
N GLU A 12 -12.84 -61.12 6.76
CA GLU A 12 -13.53 -62.03 7.68
C GLU A 12 -13.70 -61.44 9.09
N ILE A 13 -12.64 -60.80 9.62
CA ILE A 13 -12.70 -60.13 10.93
C ILE A 13 -13.72 -58.98 10.90
N VAL A 14 -13.71 -58.15 9.85
CA VAL A 14 -14.69 -57.08 9.67
C VAL A 14 -16.11 -57.64 9.60
N TRP A 15 -16.33 -58.74 8.88
CA TRP A 15 -17.64 -59.37 8.77
C TRP A 15 -18.12 -59.99 10.07
N LYS A 16 -17.22 -60.62 10.83
CA LYS A 16 -17.48 -61.18 12.17
C LYS A 16 -17.92 -60.09 13.15
N TRP A 17 -17.27 -58.93 13.12
CA TRP A 17 -17.51 -57.82 14.05
C TRP A 17 -18.47 -56.74 13.50
N LYS A 18 -19.13 -56.98 12.36
CA LYS A 18 -19.98 -55.98 11.67
C LYS A 18 -21.02 -55.29 12.55
N LYS A 19 -21.65 -56.01 13.50
CA LYS A 19 -22.62 -55.41 14.43
C LYS A 19 -21.98 -54.35 15.32
N HIS A 20 -20.79 -54.61 15.84
CA HIS A 20 -20.06 -53.67 16.69
C HIS A 20 -19.60 -52.46 15.88
N LEU A 21 -19.08 -52.66 14.67
CA LEU A 21 -18.69 -51.58 13.78
C LEU A 21 -19.89 -50.70 13.38
N ILE A 22 -21.06 -51.29 13.09
CA ILE A 22 -22.29 -50.54 12.83
C ILE A 22 -22.71 -49.72 14.05
N ILE A 23 -22.69 -50.30 15.25
CA ILE A 23 -23.04 -49.58 16.50
C ILE A 23 -22.09 -48.41 16.73
N VAL A 24 -20.78 -48.62 16.59
CA VAL A 24 -19.76 -47.56 16.71
C VAL A 24 -20.00 -46.46 15.66
N GLY A 25 -20.29 -46.84 14.41
CA GLY A 25 -20.59 -45.90 13.33
C GLY A 25 -21.82 -45.04 13.65
N ILE A 26 -22.93 -45.65 14.08
CA ILE A 26 -24.15 -44.92 14.46
C ILE A 26 -23.89 -43.99 15.64
N LEU A 27 -23.22 -44.46 16.68
CA LEU A 27 -22.86 -43.63 17.84
C LEU A 27 -21.97 -42.46 17.43
N ALA A 28 -20.98 -42.69 16.57
CA ALA A 28 -20.11 -41.64 16.05
C ALA A 28 -20.89 -40.60 15.24
N ILE A 29 -21.87 -41.01 14.42
CA ILE A 29 -22.75 -40.08 13.69
C ILE A 29 -23.55 -39.23 14.68
N LEU A 30 -24.22 -39.86 15.65
CA LEU A 30 -25.07 -39.15 16.61
C LEU A 30 -24.28 -38.16 17.46
N LEU A 31 -23.15 -38.60 18.01
CA LEU A 31 -22.28 -37.75 18.84
C LEU A 31 -21.67 -36.62 18.01
N SER A 32 -21.14 -36.89 16.82
CA SER A 32 -20.56 -35.83 15.97
C SER A 32 -21.62 -34.82 15.49
N ALA A 33 -22.84 -35.27 15.18
CA ALA A 33 -23.94 -34.37 14.84
C ALA A 33 -24.35 -33.50 16.05
N PHE A 34 -24.37 -34.07 17.25
CA PHE A 34 -24.67 -33.34 18.49
C PHE A 34 -23.59 -32.32 18.84
N PHE A 35 -22.31 -32.70 18.84
CA PHE A 35 -21.20 -31.79 19.15
C PHE A 35 -20.94 -30.75 18.06
N SER A 36 -21.37 -30.98 16.81
CA SER A 36 -21.32 -29.97 15.73
C SER A 36 -22.59 -29.10 15.62
N SER A 37 -23.53 -29.28 16.57
CA SER A 37 -24.72 -28.46 16.66
C SER A 37 -24.40 -27.03 17.12
N ALA A 38 -25.38 -26.13 16.93
CA ALA A 38 -25.23 -24.72 17.31
C ALA A 38 -25.06 -24.49 18.82
N LEU A 39 -25.32 -25.51 19.65
CA LEU A 39 -25.12 -25.47 21.09
C LEU A 39 -23.64 -25.43 21.47
N PHE A 40 -22.78 -26.11 20.71
CA PHE A 40 -21.34 -26.17 20.97
C PHE A 40 -20.55 -25.28 20.00
N ILE A 41 -20.89 -25.34 18.71
CA ILE A 41 -20.19 -24.59 17.66
C ILE A 41 -21.16 -23.58 17.05
N LYS A 42 -20.99 -22.31 17.42
CA LYS A 42 -21.79 -21.23 16.85
C LYS A 42 -21.58 -21.15 15.33
N PRO A 43 -22.66 -21.02 14.54
CA PRO A 43 -22.53 -20.84 13.11
C PRO A 43 -21.82 -19.51 12.82
N LYS A 44 -20.84 -19.52 11.91
CA LYS A 44 -20.18 -18.32 11.38
C LYS A 44 -20.60 -18.12 9.92
N TYR A 45 -20.85 -16.88 9.55
CA TYR A 45 -21.20 -16.38 8.23
C TYR A 45 -19.98 -15.71 7.63
N LYS A 46 -19.79 -15.88 6.32
CA LYS A 46 -18.62 -15.36 5.60
C LYS A 46 -19.03 -14.17 4.75
N SER A 47 -18.33 -13.05 4.89
CA SER A 47 -18.39 -11.97 3.92
C SER A 47 -17.03 -11.82 3.23
N THR A 48 -17.05 -11.38 1.98
CA THR A 48 -15.84 -11.25 1.15
C THR A 48 -15.87 -9.92 0.41
N ALA A 49 -14.76 -9.20 0.43
CA ALA A 49 -14.51 -8.06 -0.47
C ALA A 49 -13.30 -8.35 -1.34
N ARG A 50 -13.29 -7.82 -2.57
CA ARG A 50 -12.10 -7.85 -3.44
C ARG A 50 -11.73 -6.44 -3.88
N ILE A 51 -10.46 -6.11 -3.72
CA ILE A 51 -9.92 -4.80 -4.07
C ILE A 51 -8.75 -4.91 -5.06
N TYR A 52 -8.69 -3.99 -6.02
CA TYR A 52 -7.46 -3.72 -6.76
C TYR A 52 -6.62 -2.67 -6.03
N PRO A 53 -5.29 -2.84 -5.97
CA PRO A 53 -4.42 -1.74 -5.61
C PRO A 53 -4.54 -0.62 -6.67
N SER A 54 -4.66 0.61 -6.20
CA SER A 54 -4.61 1.80 -7.05
C SER A 54 -3.22 1.94 -7.67
N LYS A 55 -3.15 2.23 -8.97
CA LYS A 55 -1.89 2.47 -9.67
C LYS A 55 -1.05 3.60 -9.07
N ASN A 56 -1.68 4.50 -8.31
CA ASN A 56 -1.04 5.65 -7.68
C ASN A 56 -0.40 5.33 -6.32
N ILE A 57 -0.37 4.07 -5.89
CA ILE A 57 0.35 3.64 -4.70
C ILE A 57 1.86 3.69 -4.99
N TYR A 58 2.60 4.39 -4.13
CA TYR A 58 4.05 4.40 -4.18
C TYR A 58 4.58 3.05 -3.70
N VAL A 59 5.46 2.41 -4.47
CA VAL A 59 6.06 1.13 -4.11
C VAL A 59 7.38 1.38 -3.37
N PHE A 60 7.55 0.78 -2.19
CA PHE A 60 8.72 0.97 -1.33
C PHE A 60 9.91 0.07 -1.69
N SER A 61 9.65 -1.05 -2.38
CA SER A 61 10.65 -2.06 -2.75
C SER A 61 10.40 -2.60 -4.17
N GLU A 62 11.01 -3.73 -4.53
CA GLU A 62 10.83 -4.39 -5.84
C GLU A 62 9.54 -5.26 -5.92
N GLU A 63 8.70 -5.24 -4.89
CA GLU A 63 7.45 -6.01 -4.84
C GLU A 63 6.34 -5.44 -5.72
N SER A 64 5.33 -6.24 -6.02
CA SER A 64 4.14 -5.77 -6.72
C SER A 64 3.27 -4.87 -5.83
N GLN A 65 2.46 -3.97 -6.42
CA GLN A 65 1.52 -3.14 -5.65
C GLN A 65 0.52 -3.96 -4.83
N SER A 66 0.16 -5.16 -5.31
CA SER A 66 -0.73 -6.06 -4.60
C SER A 66 -0.04 -6.70 -3.39
N GLU A 67 1.21 -7.11 -3.51
CA GLU A 67 2.02 -7.63 -2.39
C GLU A 67 2.22 -6.56 -1.32
N GLN A 68 2.57 -5.34 -1.72
CA GLN A 68 2.70 -4.25 -0.76
C GLN A 68 1.38 -3.98 -0.02
N ILE A 69 0.25 -3.99 -0.74
CA ILE A 69 -1.06 -3.83 -0.10
C ILE A 69 -1.42 -5.02 0.78
N LEU A 70 -1.04 -6.24 0.40
CA LEU A 70 -1.22 -7.44 1.22
C LEU A 70 -0.42 -7.35 2.53
N GLU A 71 0.79 -6.79 2.49
CA GLU A 71 1.60 -6.53 3.68
C GLU A 71 0.95 -5.44 4.55
N ILE A 72 0.57 -4.31 3.96
CA ILE A 72 -0.05 -3.20 4.68
C ILE A 72 -1.37 -3.62 5.31
N ILE A 73 -2.28 -4.29 4.59
CA ILE A 73 -3.58 -4.72 5.11
C ILE A 73 -3.43 -5.75 6.25
N SER A 74 -2.33 -6.51 6.25
CA SER A 74 -1.99 -7.50 7.28
C SER A 74 -1.29 -6.91 8.50
N ALA A 75 -0.98 -5.61 8.50
CA ALA A 75 -0.27 -4.95 9.58
C ALA A 75 -1.07 -4.96 10.90
N LEU A 76 -0.33 -5.01 12.01
CA LEU A 76 -0.89 -5.10 13.36
C LEU A 76 -1.83 -3.94 13.68
N ASP A 77 -1.51 -2.73 13.24
CA ASP A 77 -2.30 -1.53 13.51
C ASP A 77 -3.69 -1.58 12.86
N ILE A 78 -3.81 -2.12 11.65
CA ILE A 78 -5.11 -2.37 11.02
C ILE A 78 -5.89 -3.40 11.84
N LYS A 79 -5.27 -4.51 12.23
CA LYS A 79 -5.93 -5.55 13.05
C LYS A 79 -6.47 -4.98 14.35
N LEU A 80 -5.64 -4.22 15.09
CA LEU A 80 -6.04 -3.57 16.33
C LEU A 80 -7.17 -2.57 16.11
N ARG A 81 -7.10 -1.76 15.04
CA ARG A 81 -8.16 -0.80 14.71
C ARG A 81 -9.50 -1.49 14.41
N VAL A 82 -9.49 -2.64 13.74
CA VAL A 82 -10.71 -3.45 13.53
C VAL A 82 -11.22 -4.03 14.85
N ILE A 83 -10.32 -4.59 15.67
CA ILE A 83 -10.66 -5.13 16.99
C ILE A 83 -11.39 -4.09 17.84
N ASP A 84 -10.85 -2.87 17.88
CA ASP A 84 -11.43 -1.79 18.66
C ASP A 84 -12.73 -1.26 18.03
N ALA A 85 -12.78 -1.04 16.71
CA ALA A 85 -13.95 -0.50 16.03
C ALA A 85 -15.22 -1.38 16.17
N PHE A 86 -15.05 -2.69 16.30
CA PHE A 86 -16.14 -3.66 16.42
C PHE A 86 -16.27 -4.28 17.81
N ASN A 87 -15.52 -3.77 18.81
CA ASN A 87 -15.48 -4.31 20.18
C ASN A 87 -15.28 -5.84 20.20
N LEU A 88 -14.37 -6.34 19.36
CA LEU A 88 -14.24 -7.79 19.14
C LEU A 88 -13.80 -8.55 20.40
N SER A 89 -13.18 -7.88 21.36
CA SER A 89 -12.90 -8.47 22.68
C SER A 89 -14.16 -8.99 23.38
N GLU A 90 -15.29 -8.29 23.24
CA GLU A 90 -16.58 -8.74 23.82
C GLU A 90 -17.20 -9.86 23.00
N VAL A 91 -17.10 -9.75 21.66
CA VAL A 91 -17.61 -10.74 20.72
C VAL A 91 -16.91 -12.09 20.92
N TYR A 92 -15.58 -12.06 21.04
CA TYR A 92 -14.73 -13.23 21.25
C TYR A 92 -14.67 -13.65 22.71
N LYS A 93 -15.18 -12.83 23.63
CA LYS A 93 -15.16 -13.05 25.09
C LYS A 93 -13.75 -13.22 25.65
N ILE A 94 -12.81 -12.42 25.15
CA ILE A 94 -11.42 -12.41 25.59
C ILE A 94 -11.22 -11.17 26.46
N SER A 95 -10.83 -11.38 27.71
CA SER A 95 -10.73 -10.32 28.69
C SER A 95 -9.45 -9.51 28.51
N LYS A 96 -9.56 -8.17 28.51
CA LYS A 96 -8.42 -7.24 28.43
C LYS A 96 -7.47 -7.35 29.62
N GLN A 97 -7.89 -7.98 30.72
CA GLN A 97 -7.09 -8.20 31.92
C GLN A 97 -6.25 -9.49 31.85
N GLU A 98 -6.43 -10.32 30.83
CA GLU A 98 -5.64 -11.55 30.69
C GLU A 98 -4.17 -11.24 30.35
N PRO A 99 -3.18 -11.90 30.99
CA PRO A 99 -1.77 -11.66 30.72
C PRO A 99 -1.36 -11.86 29.25
N GLN A 100 -2.09 -12.72 28.51
CA GLN A 100 -1.83 -13.03 27.09
C GLN A 100 -2.92 -12.48 26.15
N TYR A 101 -3.65 -11.45 26.58
CA TYR A 101 -4.76 -10.85 25.83
C TYR A 101 -4.45 -10.64 24.35
N LEU A 102 -3.32 -9.97 24.05
CA LEU A 102 -2.97 -9.63 22.68
C LEU A 102 -2.74 -10.88 21.81
N THR A 103 -2.07 -11.89 22.36
CA THR A 103 -1.83 -13.16 21.66
C THR A 103 -3.15 -13.84 21.32
N TYR A 104 -4.03 -14.01 22.31
CA TYR A 104 -5.32 -14.67 22.09
C TYR A 104 -6.21 -13.89 21.13
N MET A 105 -6.26 -12.56 21.25
CA MET A 105 -7.01 -11.71 20.35
C MET A 105 -6.52 -11.81 18.90
N LEU A 106 -5.20 -11.75 18.68
CA LEU A 106 -4.64 -11.83 17.34
C LEU A 106 -4.80 -13.23 16.74
N THR A 107 -4.72 -14.29 17.54
CA THR A 107 -5.01 -15.65 17.09
C THR A 107 -6.47 -15.78 16.63
N GLU A 108 -7.44 -15.44 17.48
CA GLU A 108 -8.86 -15.53 17.11
C GLU A 108 -9.21 -14.58 15.94
N PHE A 109 -8.61 -13.39 15.89
CA PHE A 109 -8.75 -12.49 14.73
C PHE A 109 -8.23 -13.14 13.45
N ASN A 110 -7.01 -13.68 13.46
CA ASN A 110 -6.41 -14.31 12.29
C ASN A 110 -7.16 -15.57 11.85
N ASP A 111 -7.85 -16.27 12.74
CA ASP A 111 -8.71 -17.41 12.38
C ASP A 111 -9.98 -16.98 11.65
N ASN A 112 -10.50 -15.79 11.99
CA ASN A 112 -11.73 -15.25 11.43
C ASN A 112 -11.51 -14.32 10.23
N VAL A 113 -10.36 -13.67 10.13
CA VAL A 113 -10.05 -12.69 9.10
C VAL A 113 -8.86 -13.17 8.28
N LYS A 114 -9.05 -13.32 6.98
CA LYS A 114 -8.01 -13.75 6.04
C LYS A 114 -7.85 -12.74 4.92
N PHE A 115 -6.59 -12.45 4.59
CA PHE A 115 -6.20 -11.66 3.43
C PHE A 115 -5.40 -12.55 2.50
N LYS A 116 -5.71 -12.51 1.21
CA LYS A 116 -4.93 -13.24 0.21
C LYS A 116 -4.86 -12.47 -1.10
N LYS A 117 -3.71 -12.55 -1.76
CA LYS A 117 -3.58 -12.16 -3.16
C LYS A 117 -4.22 -13.24 -4.05
N THR A 118 -4.91 -12.78 -5.08
CA THR A 118 -5.51 -13.64 -6.12
C THR A 118 -4.61 -13.66 -7.36
N GLU A 119 -4.89 -14.58 -8.28
CA GLU A 119 -4.18 -14.68 -9.58
C GLU A 119 -4.35 -13.44 -10.47
N PHE A 120 -5.34 -12.58 -10.16
CA PHE A 120 -5.63 -11.36 -10.92
C PHE A 120 -5.06 -10.10 -10.27
N GLU A 121 -4.07 -10.20 -9.37
CA GLU A 121 -3.49 -9.08 -8.62
C GLU A 121 -4.50 -8.32 -7.72
N THR A 122 -5.68 -8.87 -7.50
CA THR A 122 -6.62 -8.37 -6.48
C THR A 122 -6.30 -8.97 -5.11
N ILE A 123 -6.62 -8.22 -4.06
CA ILE A 123 -6.59 -8.70 -2.68
C ILE A 123 -8.01 -9.07 -2.26
N GLU A 124 -8.18 -10.33 -1.86
CA GLU A 124 -9.41 -10.83 -1.28
C GLU A 124 -9.35 -10.72 0.24
N ILE A 125 -10.37 -10.07 0.81
CA ILE A 125 -10.57 -9.88 2.24
C ILE A 125 -11.75 -10.75 2.65
N GLN A 126 -11.50 -11.77 3.47
CA GLN A 126 -12.53 -12.65 3.99
C GLN A 126 -12.70 -12.44 5.49
N VAL A 127 -13.95 -12.27 5.94
CA VAL A 127 -14.29 -12.19 7.37
C VAL A 127 -15.35 -13.23 7.70
N LEU A 128 -15.10 -13.99 8.76
CA LEU A 128 -16.03 -14.92 9.38
C LEU A 128 -16.54 -14.33 10.70
N ASP A 129 -17.86 -14.23 10.84
CA ASP A 129 -18.48 -13.79 12.08
C ASP A 129 -19.81 -14.50 12.33
N THR A 130 -20.19 -14.68 13.60
CA THR A 130 -21.53 -15.14 14.00
C THR A 130 -22.68 -14.24 13.55
N ASP A 131 -22.44 -12.94 13.35
CA ASP A 131 -23.39 -11.97 12.80
C ASP A 131 -23.00 -11.63 11.35
N PRO A 132 -23.83 -11.99 10.35
CA PRO A 132 -23.54 -11.71 8.95
C PRO A 132 -23.42 -10.21 8.63
N LYS A 133 -24.13 -9.34 9.36
CA LYS A 133 -24.03 -7.88 9.16
C LYS A 133 -22.70 -7.35 9.67
N ARG A 134 -22.23 -7.83 10.84
CA ARG A 134 -20.92 -7.48 11.37
C ARG A 134 -19.80 -7.96 10.46
N ALA A 135 -19.86 -9.19 9.93
CA ALA A 135 -18.87 -9.69 8.96
C ALA A 135 -18.75 -8.76 7.73
N CYS A 136 -19.90 -8.35 7.18
CA CYS A 136 -19.95 -7.42 6.05
C CYS A 136 -19.35 -6.05 6.38
N ALA A 137 -19.74 -5.47 7.53
CA ALA A 137 -19.25 -4.17 7.98
C ALA A 137 -17.74 -4.20 8.28
N MET A 138 -17.22 -5.30 8.83
CA MET A 138 -15.80 -5.52 9.06
C MET A 138 -15.02 -5.53 7.75
N CYS A 139 -15.46 -6.29 6.74
CA CYS A 139 -14.83 -6.29 5.41
C CYS A 139 -14.72 -4.87 4.83
N ASP A 140 -15.81 -4.10 4.88
CA ASP A 140 -15.84 -2.74 4.32
C ASP A 140 -14.96 -1.77 5.12
N SER A 141 -14.96 -1.89 6.44
CA SER A 141 -14.14 -1.06 7.33
C SER A 141 -12.65 -1.36 7.18
N ILE A 142 -12.26 -2.61 6.95
CA ILE A 142 -10.87 -3.00 6.67
C ILE A 142 -10.35 -2.26 5.43
N VAL A 143 -11.13 -2.16 4.35
CA VAL A 143 -10.73 -1.40 3.15
C VAL A 143 -10.55 0.08 3.48
N THR A 144 -11.44 0.64 4.30
CA THR A 144 -11.32 2.04 4.75
C THR A 144 -10.06 2.26 5.59
N PHE A 145 -9.74 1.33 6.50
CA PHE A 145 -8.55 1.41 7.34
C PHE A 145 -7.26 1.23 6.54
N LEU A 146 -7.28 0.38 5.51
CA LEU A 146 -6.20 0.27 4.54
C LEU A 146 -5.99 1.61 3.83
N ASP A 147 -7.04 2.23 3.29
CA ASP A 147 -6.95 3.52 2.60
C ASP A 147 -6.35 4.60 3.50
N ASP A 148 -6.76 4.65 4.77
CA ASP A 148 -6.21 5.58 5.76
C ASP A 148 -4.73 5.31 6.04
N LYS A 149 -4.36 4.03 6.19
CA LYS A 149 -2.98 3.62 6.46
C LYS A 149 -2.06 3.99 5.30
N VAL A 150 -2.44 3.65 4.08
CA VAL A 150 -1.68 3.98 2.87
C VAL A 150 -1.56 5.50 2.71
N ARG A 151 -2.65 6.25 2.97
CA ARG A 151 -2.63 7.72 2.97
C ARG A 151 -1.64 8.29 3.97
N SER A 152 -1.59 7.73 5.18
CA SER A 152 -0.64 8.17 6.21
C SER A 152 0.81 7.94 5.78
N LEU A 153 1.10 6.79 5.17
CA LEU A 153 2.44 6.45 4.67
C LEU A 153 2.85 7.38 3.53
N HIS A 154 1.95 7.62 2.58
CA HIS A 154 2.17 8.58 1.49
C HIS A 154 2.45 9.97 2.03
N ARG A 155 1.61 10.47 2.95
CA ARG A 155 1.78 11.79 3.53
C ARG A 155 3.16 11.94 4.18
N LEU A 156 3.59 10.96 4.97
CA LEU A 156 4.91 10.97 5.61
C LEU A 156 6.04 11.06 4.57
N LYS A 157 5.96 10.28 3.50
CA LYS A 157 6.96 10.31 2.41
C LYS A 157 6.98 11.65 1.68
N TYR A 158 5.83 12.13 1.22
CA TYR A 158 5.76 13.32 0.39
C TYR A 158 5.96 14.62 1.19
N GLU A 159 5.64 14.67 2.48
CA GLU A 159 5.98 15.81 3.35
C GLU A 159 7.51 16.03 3.44
N GLU A 160 8.29 14.95 3.47
CA GLU A 160 9.75 15.05 3.40
C GLU A 160 10.21 15.66 2.07
N VAL A 161 9.66 15.18 0.95
CA VAL A 161 9.95 15.71 -0.39
C VAL A 161 9.58 17.19 -0.50
N VAL A 162 8.41 17.59 0.02
CA VAL A 162 7.97 18.99 0.06
C VAL A 162 8.96 19.85 0.84
N ARG A 163 9.45 19.37 1.99
CA ARG A 163 10.42 20.11 2.81
C ARG A 163 11.72 20.36 2.06
N ILE A 164 12.24 19.34 1.37
CA ILE A 164 13.46 19.42 0.57
C ILE A 164 13.25 20.36 -0.61
N ALA A 165 12.24 20.11 -1.45
CA ALA A 165 11.95 20.91 -2.64
C ALA A 165 11.67 22.39 -2.31
N ARG A 166 11.00 22.67 -1.18
CA ARG A 166 10.76 24.05 -0.72
C ARG A 166 12.05 24.77 -0.35
N LYS A 167 12.96 24.08 0.36
CA LYS A 167 14.27 24.63 0.72
C LYS A 167 15.06 24.96 -0.54
N ASP A 168 15.15 24.01 -1.47
CA ASP A 168 15.90 24.18 -2.71
C ASP A 168 15.29 25.29 -3.58
N TYR A 169 13.96 25.37 -3.63
CA TYR A 169 13.24 26.43 -4.35
C TYR A 169 13.54 27.81 -3.77
N ALA A 170 13.58 27.93 -2.44
CA ALA A 170 13.91 29.19 -1.78
C ALA A 170 15.35 29.65 -2.09
N VAL A 171 16.31 28.73 -2.03
CA VAL A 171 17.72 29.01 -2.39
C VAL A 171 17.82 29.48 -3.83
N LEU A 172 17.20 28.76 -4.76
CA LEU A 172 17.26 29.09 -6.18
C LEU A 172 16.52 30.39 -6.51
N SER A 173 15.40 30.67 -5.83
CA SER A 173 14.69 31.94 -5.96
C SER A 173 15.56 33.11 -5.53
N HIS A 174 16.25 32.99 -4.38
CA HIS A 174 17.18 34.01 -3.93
C HIS A 174 18.35 34.23 -4.91
N GLN A 175 18.85 33.18 -5.57
CA GLN A 175 19.88 33.33 -6.60
C GLN A 175 19.36 34.09 -7.83
N VAL A 176 18.14 33.79 -8.30
CA VAL A 176 17.51 34.54 -9.39
C VAL A 176 17.37 36.01 -9.03
N ASP A 177 16.87 36.32 -7.83
CA ASP A 177 16.66 37.69 -7.36
C ASP A 177 18.00 38.44 -7.25
N SER A 178 19.06 37.76 -6.79
CA SER A 178 20.41 38.32 -6.70
C SER A 178 21.01 38.65 -8.07
N VAL A 179 20.84 37.77 -9.06
CA VAL A 179 21.31 38.00 -10.44
C VAL A 179 20.50 39.12 -11.09
N GLU A 180 19.18 39.16 -10.89
CA GLU A 180 18.33 40.22 -11.45
C GLU A 180 18.69 41.58 -10.86
N ALA A 181 18.95 41.68 -9.55
CA ALA A 181 19.40 42.93 -8.93
C ALA A 181 20.71 43.46 -9.54
N LYS A 182 21.66 42.56 -9.87
CA LYS A 182 22.92 42.94 -10.55
C LYS A 182 22.67 43.38 -11.99
N LEU A 183 21.83 42.66 -12.72
CA LEU A 183 21.45 43.03 -14.09
C LEU A 183 20.75 44.40 -14.10
N ASP A 184 19.84 44.65 -13.17
CA ASP A 184 19.14 45.94 -13.04
C ASP A 184 20.08 47.10 -12.73
N PHE A 185 21.10 46.87 -11.90
CA PHE A 185 22.15 47.86 -11.68
C PHE A 185 22.88 48.18 -12.98
N ILE A 186 23.30 47.17 -13.75
CA ILE A 186 23.99 47.39 -15.03
C ILE A 186 23.07 48.09 -16.05
N ARG A 187 21.80 47.70 -16.12
CA ARG A 187 20.79 48.32 -17.00
C ARG A 187 20.62 49.81 -16.69
N LYS A 188 20.54 50.17 -15.40
CA LYS A 188 20.30 51.56 -14.94
C LYS A 188 21.55 52.44 -15.08
N GLU A 189 22.69 51.98 -14.61
CA GLU A 189 23.92 52.80 -14.56
C GLU A 189 24.66 52.83 -15.90
N TYR A 190 24.64 51.73 -16.65
CA TYR A 190 25.43 51.57 -17.88
C TYR A 190 24.59 51.52 -19.16
N GLY A 191 23.26 51.39 -19.06
CA GLY A 191 22.35 51.39 -20.21
C GLY A 191 22.39 50.12 -21.07
N ILE A 192 22.97 49.04 -20.55
CA ILE A 192 23.09 47.75 -21.25
C ILE A 192 21.83 46.92 -20.95
N VAL A 193 21.04 46.65 -21.98
CA VAL A 193 19.77 45.91 -21.89
C VAL A 193 19.75 44.68 -22.81
N ASP A 194 20.47 44.72 -23.93
CA ASP A 194 20.69 43.60 -24.84
C ASP A 194 22.10 43.72 -25.39
N TYR A 195 23.03 42.99 -24.77
CA TYR A 195 24.44 43.06 -25.13
C TYR A 195 24.68 42.74 -26.61
N ASN A 196 24.05 41.71 -27.17
CA ASN A 196 24.34 41.27 -28.54
C ASN A 196 23.80 42.26 -29.57
N ALA A 197 22.56 42.75 -29.39
CA ALA A 197 21.97 43.72 -30.31
C ALA A 197 22.68 45.08 -30.20
N GLN A 198 22.89 45.57 -28.98
CA GLN A 198 23.53 46.87 -28.76
C GLN A 198 25.00 46.87 -29.15
N ALA A 199 25.78 45.82 -28.84
CA ALA A 199 27.19 45.76 -29.22
C ALA A 199 27.36 45.83 -30.75
N LYS A 200 26.49 45.15 -31.51
CA LYS A 200 26.49 45.20 -32.98
C LYS A 200 26.20 46.61 -33.50
N GLU A 201 25.15 47.25 -33.01
CA GLU A 201 24.76 48.58 -33.50
C GLU A 201 25.70 49.70 -33.02
N ILE A 202 26.20 49.63 -31.79
CA ILE A 202 27.23 50.55 -31.27
C ILE A 202 28.52 50.43 -32.08
N THR A 203 28.97 49.20 -32.38
CA THR A 203 30.18 48.97 -33.19
C THR A 203 30.02 49.54 -34.60
N LYS A 204 28.88 49.28 -35.26
CA LYS A 204 28.58 49.88 -36.58
C LYS A 204 28.54 51.41 -36.53
N GLY A 205 27.91 51.97 -35.50
CA GLY A 205 27.84 53.42 -35.27
C GLY A 205 29.23 54.02 -35.12
N MET A 206 30.09 53.38 -34.31
CA MET A 206 31.47 53.83 -34.07
C MET A 206 32.30 53.81 -35.36
N VAL A 207 32.20 52.76 -36.17
CA VAL A 207 32.87 52.70 -37.48
C VAL A 207 32.45 53.88 -38.36
N LYS A 208 31.15 54.19 -38.43
CA LYS A 208 30.65 55.35 -39.20
C LYS A 208 31.18 56.68 -38.67
N VAL A 209 31.17 56.89 -37.35
CA VAL A 209 31.68 58.12 -36.72
C VAL A 209 33.17 58.32 -37.00
N LEU A 210 33.95 57.24 -36.98
CA LEU A 210 35.38 57.26 -37.29
C LEU A 210 35.64 57.53 -38.77
N SER A 211 34.90 56.88 -39.67
CA SER A 211 35.01 57.07 -41.13
C SER A 211 34.62 58.48 -41.57
N ASP A 212 33.58 59.07 -40.95
CA ASP A 212 33.10 60.41 -41.27
C ASP A 212 33.86 61.54 -40.56
N GLN A 213 34.89 61.22 -39.74
CA GLN A 213 35.61 62.17 -38.87
C GLN A 213 34.69 62.98 -37.91
N LYS A 214 33.53 62.42 -37.54
CA LYS A 214 32.52 63.09 -36.69
C LYS A 214 32.70 62.84 -35.19
N LYS A 215 33.88 62.39 -34.77
CA LYS A 215 34.17 62.03 -33.37
C LYS A 215 33.84 63.15 -32.36
N GLY A 216 34.10 64.41 -32.73
CA GLY A 216 33.86 65.56 -31.86
C GLY A 216 32.40 66.02 -31.72
N THR A 217 31.48 65.48 -32.52
CA THR A 217 30.05 65.82 -32.46
C THR A 217 29.37 65.26 -31.21
N THR A 218 28.22 65.82 -30.80
CA THR A 218 27.44 65.30 -29.67
C THR A 218 27.13 63.80 -29.81
N GLY A 219 26.68 63.38 -31.00
CA GLY A 219 26.42 61.96 -31.27
C GLY A 219 27.69 61.08 -31.28
N GLY A 220 28.83 61.63 -31.71
CA GLY A 220 30.12 60.93 -31.62
C GLY A 220 30.55 60.67 -30.18
N LYS A 221 30.37 61.65 -29.29
CA LYS A 221 30.66 61.53 -27.85
C LYS A 221 29.69 60.58 -27.13
N GLU A 222 28.42 60.57 -27.50
CA GLU A 222 27.43 59.63 -26.95
C GLU A 222 27.73 58.17 -27.33
N ILE A 223 28.09 57.92 -28.59
CA ILE A 223 28.51 56.58 -29.04
C ILE A 223 29.81 56.14 -28.36
N GLU A 224 30.77 57.06 -28.16
CA GLU A 224 32.01 56.77 -27.42
C GLU A 224 31.71 56.40 -25.96
N LYS A 225 30.81 57.13 -25.29
CA LYS A 225 30.34 56.80 -23.93
C LYS A 225 29.65 55.43 -23.86
N TRP A 226 28.79 55.10 -24.82
CA TRP A 226 28.17 53.77 -24.88
C TRP A 226 29.22 52.66 -25.07
N MET A 227 30.22 52.89 -25.92
CA MET A 227 31.32 51.94 -26.12
C MET A 227 32.12 51.74 -24.83
N GLU A 228 32.39 52.80 -24.07
CA GLU A 228 33.07 52.73 -22.78
C GLU A 228 32.26 51.92 -21.74
N ASN A 229 30.96 52.20 -21.62
CA ASN A 229 30.06 51.43 -20.75
C ASN A 229 30.05 49.94 -21.13
N PHE A 230 30.03 49.62 -22.42
CA PHE A 230 30.09 48.24 -22.93
C PHE A 230 31.44 47.57 -22.62
N LYS A 231 32.54 48.29 -22.75
CA LYS A 231 33.87 47.80 -22.41
C LYS A 231 33.99 47.51 -20.92
N GLU A 232 33.35 48.30 -20.07
CA GLU A 232 33.40 48.14 -18.62
C GLU A 232 32.50 47.00 -18.11
N LYS A 233 31.24 46.92 -18.57
CA LYS A 233 30.22 46.02 -18.01
C LYS A 233 29.59 45.03 -18.98
N GLY A 234 29.85 45.12 -20.28
CA GLY A 234 29.20 44.29 -21.29
C GLY A 234 29.45 42.79 -21.11
N GLY A 235 30.68 42.39 -20.77
CA GLY A 235 31.00 40.98 -20.50
C GLY A 235 30.31 40.43 -19.25
N GLU A 236 30.27 41.21 -18.16
CA GLU A 236 29.57 40.83 -16.93
C GLU A 236 28.06 40.71 -17.19
N PHE A 237 27.47 41.65 -17.92
CA PHE A 237 26.06 41.60 -18.32
C PHE A 237 25.76 40.34 -19.13
N ALA A 238 26.57 40.03 -20.15
CA ALA A 238 26.34 38.88 -21.01
C ALA A 238 26.36 37.55 -20.22
N LEU A 239 27.29 37.42 -19.27
CA LEU A 239 27.36 36.26 -18.39
C LEU A 239 26.15 36.17 -17.45
N LEU A 240 25.79 37.28 -16.80
CA LEU A 240 24.67 37.33 -15.86
C LEU A 240 23.32 37.08 -16.54
N ASP A 241 23.11 37.61 -17.74
CA ASP A 241 21.90 37.39 -18.55
C ASP A 241 21.74 35.91 -18.93
N GLN A 242 22.83 35.28 -19.38
CA GLN A 242 22.83 33.84 -19.65
C GLN A 242 22.58 33.02 -18.38
N GLN A 243 23.23 33.37 -17.28
CA GLN A 243 23.04 32.71 -15.99
C GLN A 243 21.59 32.84 -15.51
N GLN A 244 21.00 34.04 -15.60
CA GLN A 244 19.61 34.29 -15.20
C GLN A 244 18.66 33.38 -15.96
N LYS A 245 18.80 33.31 -17.30
CA LYS A 245 17.95 32.46 -18.15
C LYS A 245 17.99 31.00 -17.69
N LEU A 246 19.16 30.47 -17.38
CA LEU A 246 19.34 29.11 -16.87
C LEU A 246 18.68 28.93 -15.48
N LEU A 247 18.92 29.86 -14.55
CA LEU A 247 18.37 29.79 -13.19
C LEU A 247 16.84 29.87 -13.20
N VAL A 248 16.25 30.70 -14.07
CA VAL A 248 14.79 30.83 -14.20
C VAL A 248 14.17 29.52 -14.70
N VAL A 249 14.79 28.84 -15.65
CA VAL A 249 14.35 27.53 -16.14
C VAL A 249 14.41 26.49 -15.02
N GLN A 250 15.55 26.38 -14.33
CA GLN A 250 15.71 25.46 -13.20
C GLN A 250 14.69 25.74 -12.08
N ARG A 251 14.43 27.02 -11.78
CA ARG A 251 13.44 27.43 -10.77
C ARG A 251 12.03 26.99 -11.16
N SER A 252 11.69 27.09 -12.44
CA SER A 252 10.39 26.65 -12.97
C SER A 252 10.23 25.13 -12.86
N GLU A 253 11.27 24.36 -13.19
CA GLU A 253 11.27 22.90 -13.04
C GLU A 253 11.11 22.49 -11.57
N LEU A 254 11.86 23.12 -10.67
CA LEU A 254 11.77 22.85 -9.25
C LEU A 254 10.42 23.25 -8.65
N LYS A 255 9.80 24.33 -9.17
CA LYS A 255 8.43 24.71 -8.79
C LYS A 255 7.42 23.63 -9.17
N LYS A 256 7.53 23.05 -10.38
CA LYS A 256 6.67 21.94 -10.81
C LYS A 256 6.82 20.73 -9.89
N LEU A 257 8.05 20.38 -9.51
CA LEU A 257 8.32 19.29 -8.57
C LEU A 257 7.71 19.58 -7.18
N LEU A 258 7.90 20.79 -6.66
CA LEU A 258 7.32 21.22 -5.39
C LEU A 258 5.79 21.14 -5.40
N ASP A 259 5.15 21.63 -6.47
CA ASP A 259 3.69 21.61 -6.59
C ASP A 259 3.13 20.19 -6.70
N ALA A 260 3.80 19.32 -7.45
CA ALA A 260 3.47 17.90 -7.52
C ALA A 260 3.61 17.22 -6.15
N ALA A 261 4.70 17.48 -5.43
CA ALA A 261 4.92 16.91 -4.09
C ALA A 261 3.88 17.42 -3.07
N ILE A 262 3.49 18.69 -3.13
CA ILE A 262 2.42 19.25 -2.28
C ILE A 262 1.09 18.57 -2.58
N SER A 263 0.77 18.40 -3.87
CA SER A 263 -0.42 17.68 -4.30
C SER A 263 -0.41 16.23 -3.77
N ASP A 264 0.72 15.54 -3.88
CA ASP A 264 0.86 14.16 -3.41
C ASP A 264 0.80 14.01 -1.89
N ALA A 265 1.29 15.00 -1.13
CA ALA A 265 1.20 15.02 0.33
C ALA A 265 -0.22 15.29 0.84
N THR A 266 -1.04 16.00 0.06
CA THR A 266 -2.36 16.49 0.50
C THR A 266 -3.53 15.73 -0.12
N LYS A 267 -3.32 14.99 -1.21
CA LYS A 267 -4.37 14.26 -1.91
C LYS A 267 -5.07 13.24 -1.01
N LYS A 268 -6.39 13.14 -1.19
CA LYS A 268 -7.23 12.10 -0.59
C LYS A 268 -7.78 11.24 -1.71
N ILE A 269 -7.16 10.08 -1.91
CA ILE A 269 -7.57 9.11 -2.93
C ILE A 269 -7.94 7.77 -2.29
N ILE A 270 -8.60 6.94 -3.10
CA ILE A 270 -8.90 5.54 -2.79
C ILE A 270 -7.70 4.70 -3.25
N TYR A 271 -7.20 3.85 -2.37
CA TYR A 271 -6.05 2.98 -2.63
C TYR A 271 -6.49 1.54 -2.87
N GLY A 272 -7.51 1.06 -2.15
CA GLY A 272 -8.18 -0.22 -2.41
C GLY A 272 -9.45 -0.04 -3.23
N LEU A 273 -9.37 -0.11 -4.56
CA LEU A 273 -10.55 -0.01 -5.43
C LEU A 273 -11.40 -1.27 -5.31
N LYS A 274 -12.57 -1.17 -4.67
CA LYS A 274 -13.53 -2.27 -4.51
C LYS A 274 -14.10 -2.70 -5.87
N VAL A 275 -13.79 -3.92 -6.28
CA VAL A 275 -14.39 -4.59 -7.45
C VAL A 275 -15.57 -5.45 -7.03
N GLU A 276 -15.43 -6.10 -5.87
CA GLU A 276 -16.49 -6.86 -5.22
C GLU A 276 -16.71 -6.26 -3.83
N SER A 277 -17.90 -5.71 -3.62
CA SER A 277 -18.30 -5.19 -2.31
C SER A 277 -18.76 -6.34 -1.40
N PRO A 278 -18.48 -6.27 -0.09
CA PRO A 278 -18.95 -7.29 0.83
C PRO A 278 -20.47 -7.27 0.92
N VAL A 279 -21.05 -8.46 1.06
CA VAL A 279 -22.47 -8.66 1.31
C VAL A 279 -22.69 -9.51 2.57
N PRO A 280 -23.76 -9.27 3.35
CA PRO A 280 -24.14 -10.18 4.41
C PRO A 280 -24.53 -11.53 3.81
N ALA A 281 -23.97 -12.63 4.33
CA ALA A 281 -24.28 -13.96 3.81
C ALA A 281 -25.58 -14.52 4.40
N ASP A 282 -26.44 -15.05 3.54
CA ASP A 282 -27.70 -15.71 3.94
C ASP A 282 -27.49 -17.16 4.41
N LYS A 283 -26.30 -17.72 4.17
CA LYS A 283 -25.95 -19.09 4.53
C LYS A 283 -24.68 -19.12 5.38
N LYS A 284 -24.72 -19.91 6.46
CA LYS A 284 -23.54 -20.16 7.29
C LYS A 284 -22.40 -20.79 6.46
N ALA A 285 -21.18 -20.35 6.71
CA ALA A 285 -19.97 -20.92 6.13
C ALA A 285 -19.35 -21.99 7.02
N TYR A 286 -19.49 -21.86 8.35
CA TYR A 286 -18.91 -22.78 9.34
C TYR A 286 -19.93 -23.10 10.44
N PRO A 287 -19.92 -24.32 11.03
CA PRO A 287 -19.15 -25.49 10.61
C PRO A 287 -19.78 -26.22 9.43
N ALA A 288 -18.93 -26.81 8.58
CA ALA A 288 -19.35 -27.73 7.54
C ALA A 288 -19.71 -29.10 8.15
N ARG A 289 -20.89 -29.19 8.77
CA ARG A 289 -21.31 -30.33 9.61
C ARG A 289 -21.11 -31.70 8.96
N MET A 290 -21.40 -31.82 7.66
CA MET A 290 -21.23 -33.08 6.93
C MET A 290 -19.79 -33.58 6.94
N PHE A 291 -18.80 -32.67 6.79
CA PHE A 291 -17.40 -33.05 6.82
C PHE A 291 -16.96 -33.48 8.22
N ILE A 292 -17.43 -32.80 9.27
CA ILE A 292 -17.15 -33.18 10.65
C ILE A 292 -17.69 -34.60 10.92
N VAL A 293 -18.96 -34.84 10.59
CA VAL A 293 -19.59 -36.15 10.78
C VAL A 293 -18.86 -37.24 10.00
N LEU A 294 -18.52 -36.99 8.72
CA LEU A 294 -17.80 -37.95 7.89
C LEU A 294 -16.41 -38.29 8.45
N ILE A 295 -15.62 -37.29 8.82
CA ILE A 295 -14.26 -37.50 9.34
C ILE A 295 -14.31 -38.18 10.71
N SER A 296 -15.19 -37.73 11.61
CA SER A 296 -15.34 -38.34 12.94
C SER A 296 -15.80 -39.81 12.85
N THR A 297 -16.69 -40.13 11.93
CA THR A 297 -17.17 -41.51 11.74
C THR A 297 -16.09 -42.41 11.15
N LEU A 298 -15.36 -41.94 10.13
CA LEU A 298 -14.21 -42.67 9.58
C LEU A 298 -13.13 -42.91 10.63
N ALA A 299 -12.79 -41.88 11.42
CA ALA A 299 -11.81 -42.00 12.50
C ALA A 299 -12.27 -42.99 13.57
N ALA A 300 -13.53 -42.92 14.00
CA ALA A 300 -14.08 -43.85 15.00
C ALA A 300 -14.09 -45.30 14.50
N LEU A 301 -14.50 -45.53 13.25
CA LEU A 301 -14.48 -46.86 12.64
C LEU A 301 -13.04 -47.39 12.49
N PHE A 302 -12.09 -46.53 12.12
CA PHE A 302 -10.68 -46.90 12.00
C PHE A 302 -10.10 -47.31 13.36
N VAL A 303 -10.33 -46.52 14.41
CA VAL A 303 -9.90 -46.85 15.78
C VAL A 303 -10.57 -48.12 16.28
N ALA A 304 -11.86 -48.31 16.01
CA ALA A 304 -12.58 -49.53 16.37
C ALA A 304 -12.01 -50.76 15.65
N LEU A 305 -11.65 -50.65 14.37
CA LEU A 305 -11.01 -51.70 13.62
C LEU A 305 -9.66 -52.09 14.26
N LEU A 306 -8.83 -51.11 14.59
CA LEU A 306 -7.55 -51.36 15.28
C LEU A 306 -7.75 -52.05 16.63
N ALA A 307 -8.72 -51.61 17.42
CA ALA A 307 -9.05 -52.24 18.70
C ALA A 307 -9.53 -53.70 18.52
N ILE A 308 -10.38 -53.96 17.53
CA ILE A 308 -10.84 -55.32 17.20
C ILE A 308 -9.67 -56.20 16.79
N LEU A 309 -8.74 -55.70 15.98
CA LEU A 309 -7.54 -56.45 15.56
C LEU A 309 -6.67 -56.84 16.76
N VAL A 310 -6.47 -55.93 17.72
CA VAL A 310 -5.72 -56.23 18.95
C VAL A 310 -6.45 -57.27 19.81
N ILE A 311 -7.77 -57.17 19.95
CA ILE A 311 -8.58 -58.12 20.73
C ILE A 311 -8.55 -59.51 20.10
N GLU A 312 -8.71 -59.60 18.78
CA GLU A 312 -8.70 -60.87 18.06
C GLU A 312 -7.29 -61.50 18.08
N ASN A 313 -6.23 -60.69 17.98
CA ASN A 313 -4.86 -61.16 18.13
C ASN A 313 -4.60 -61.75 19.54
N LYS A 314 -5.09 -61.10 20.60
CA LYS A 314 -4.97 -61.63 21.97
C LYS A 314 -5.82 -62.87 22.23
N ARG A 315 -6.90 -63.06 21.48
CA ARG A 315 -7.83 -64.19 21.65
C ARG A 315 -7.40 -65.43 20.86
N ASN A 316 -6.60 -65.24 19.81
CA ASN A 316 -6.05 -66.30 18.96
C ASN A 316 -4.56 -66.61 19.27
N ALA A 317 -3.97 -65.92 20.26
CA ALA A 317 -2.67 -66.22 20.85
C ALA A 317 -2.86 -67.06 22.12
#